data_AF-A0A661GSX0-F1
#
_entry.id   AF-A0A661GSX0-F1
#
_cell.length_a   1.000
_cell.length_b   1.000
_cell.length_c   1.000
_cell.angle_alpha   90.00
_cell.angle_beta   90.00
_cell.angle_gamma   90.00
#
_symmetry.space_group_name_H-M   'P 1'
#
loop_
_entity.id
_entity.type
_entity.pdbx_description
1 polymer ?
#
loop_
_entity_poly.entity_id
_entity_poly.type
_entity_poly.pdbx_seq_one_letter_code
_entity_poly.pdbx_strand_id
1 'polypeptide(L)'
;MNTETLRLRDQPSAEWIAAIRARYPVETAIDNVLTRKLRNRTQTAAHQTNFEDLESRLVTYLKNTTGQNDLQLSDLKRLTGGASKEQFTFMLTWNQDSGERTTRKLMLRMDPSESVVETHRLREAQVLRAMWAEVPVPEVFWVEHSDEFLGHPFLIAGFVVGTVQPDDGGKVTGLGMSFEPELRATLRDQF
;
A
#
# COMPACT_ATOMS: atom_id res chain seq x y z
N MET A 1 2.52 -34.26 13.30
CA MET A 1 3.93 -34.41 12.85
C MET A 1 4.29 -33.20 12.03
N ASN A 2 5.29 -32.42 12.46
CA ASN A 2 5.78 -31.26 11.71
C ASN A 2 6.78 -31.78 10.65
N THR A 3 6.40 -31.75 9.38
CA THR A 3 7.27 -32.24 8.28
C THR A 3 8.43 -31.27 8.04
N GLU A 4 9.51 -31.73 7.41
CA GLU A 4 10.64 -30.86 7.04
C GLU A 4 10.19 -29.63 6.23
N THR A 5 9.24 -29.84 5.31
CA THR A 5 8.60 -28.77 4.54
C THR A 5 7.92 -27.73 5.43
N LEU A 6 7.20 -28.15 6.47
CA LEU A 6 6.54 -27.23 7.39
C LEU A 6 7.57 -26.45 8.23
N ARG A 7 8.65 -27.10 8.68
CA ARG A 7 9.75 -26.45 9.40
C ARG A 7 10.42 -25.37 8.54
N LEU A 8 10.73 -25.68 7.27
CA LEU A 8 11.35 -24.72 6.35
C LEU A 8 10.40 -23.57 5.95
N ARG A 9 9.09 -23.81 5.95
CA ARG A 9 8.10 -22.74 5.74
C ARG A 9 8.03 -21.79 6.93
N ASP A 10 8.23 -22.30 8.14
CA ASP A 10 8.18 -21.50 9.37
C ASP A 10 9.50 -20.76 9.63
N GLN A 11 10.63 -21.44 9.41
CA GLN A 11 11.99 -20.92 9.56
C GLN A 11 12.79 -21.12 8.27
N PRO A 12 12.54 -20.29 7.24
CA PRO A 12 13.14 -20.45 5.93
C PRO A 12 14.65 -20.11 5.95
N SER A 13 15.48 -21.04 5.47
CA SER A 13 16.91 -20.78 5.25
C SER A 13 17.13 -20.05 3.92
N ALA A 14 18.29 -19.40 3.78
CA ALA A 14 18.66 -18.69 2.56
C ALA A 14 18.73 -19.63 1.34
N GLU A 15 19.26 -20.84 1.54
CA GLU A 15 19.38 -21.87 0.50
C GLU A 15 18.00 -22.36 0.06
N TRP A 16 17.09 -22.57 1.01
CA TRP A 16 15.74 -22.99 0.69
C TRP A 16 14.97 -21.91 -0.07
N ILE A 17 15.09 -20.64 0.35
CA ILE A 17 14.52 -19.51 -0.40
C ILE A 17 15.09 -19.48 -1.82
N ALA A 18 16.41 -19.60 -2.00
CA ALA A 18 17.03 -19.62 -3.32
C ALA A 18 16.53 -20.78 -4.20
N ALA A 19 16.38 -21.97 -3.63
CA ALA A 19 15.84 -23.14 -4.33
C ALA A 19 14.37 -22.93 -4.76
N ILE A 20 13.53 -22.32 -3.92
CA ILE A 20 12.14 -21.98 -4.27
C ILE A 20 12.11 -20.98 -5.43
N ARG A 21 12.91 -19.92 -5.37
CA ARG A 21 12.99 -18.89 -6.43
C ARG A 21 13.43 -19.48 -7.77
N ALA A 22 14.42 -20.38 -7.75
CA ALA A 22 14.89 -21.05 -8.96
C ALA A 22 13.86 -22.03 -9.54
N ARG A 23 13.09 -22.72 -8.68
CA ARG A 23 12.10 -23.71 -9.09
C ARG A 23 10.81 -23.10 -9.63
N TYR A 24 10.40 -21.94 -9.10
CA TYR A 24 9.15 -21.28 -9.46
C TYR A 24 9.43 -19.82 -9.85
N PRO A 25 10.03 -19.58 -11.02
CA PRO A 25 10.30 -18.23 -11.48
C PRO A 25 9.00 -17.47 -11.72
N VAL A 26 8.94 -16.25 -11.22
CA VAL A 26 7.83 -15.31 -11.39
C VAL A 26 8.39 -13.95 -11.79
N GLU A 27 7.49 -13.03 -12.12
CA GLU A 27 7.86 -11.63 -12.37
C GLU A 27 8.67 -11.04 -11.21
N THR A 28 9.70 -10.25 -11.50
CA THR A 28 10.70 -9.77 -10.54
C THR A 28 10.09 -9.05 -9.32
N ALA A 29 9.07 -8.21 -9.50
CA ALA A 29 8.43 -7.50 -8.40
C ALA A 29 7.67 -8.48 -7.47
N ILE A 30 7.03 -9.50 -8.03
CA ILE A 30 6.40 -10.57 -7.26
C ILE A 30 7.46 -11.36 -6.48
N ASP A 31 8.55 -11.76 -7.14
CA ASP A 31 9.67 -12.48 -6.51
C ASP A 31 10.26 -11.69 -5.33
N ASN A 32 10.48 -10.38 -5.51
CA ASN A 32 11.03 -9.51 -4.47
C ASN A 32 10.16 -9.48 -3.21
N VAL A 33 8.85 -9.33 -3.36
CA VAL A 33 7.93 -9.25 -2.22
C VAL A 33 7.80 -10.59 -1.50
N LEU A 34 7.66 -11.69 -2.25
CA LEU A 34 7.59 -13.03 -1.67
C LEU A 34 8.88 -13.40 -0.96
N THR A 35 10.02 -13.07 -1.55
CA THR A 35 11.35 -13.29 -0.96
C THR A 35 11.54 -12.48 0.31
N ARG A 36 11.15 -11.20 0.32
CA ARG A 36 11.20 -10.35 1.52
C ARG A 36 10.34 -10.93 2.64
N LYS A 37 9.11 -11.34 2.34
CA LYS A 37 8.22 -11.99 3.32
C LYS A 37 8.85 -13.22 3.96
N LEU A 38 9.48 -14.08 3.14
CA LEU A 38 10.16 -15.26 3.66
C LEU A 38 11.35 -14.88 4.55
N ARG A 39 12.17 -13.91 4.15
CA ARG A 39 13.32 -13.45 4.94
C ARG A 39 12.91 -12.83 6.28
N ASN A 40 11.80 -12.09 6.31
CA ASN A 40 11.33 -11.40 7.51
C ASN A 40 10.57 -12.32 8.47
N ARG A 41 10.21 -13.54 8.04
CA ARG A 41 9.34 -14.45 8.80
C ARG A 41 9.85 -14.80 10.21
N THR A 42 11.16 -14.82 10.41
CA THR A 42 11.78 -15.09 11.72
C THR A 42 12.19 -13.82 12.46
N GLN A 43 11.91 -12.64 11.92
CA GLN A 43 12.33 -11.34 12.47
C GLN A 43 11.18 -10.69 13.24
N THR A 44 10.93 -11.16 14.46
CA THR A 44 9.82 -10.67 15.31
C THR A 44 9.87 -9.17 15.61
N ALA A 45 11.05 -8.55 15.65
CA ALA A 45 11.19 -7.10 15.82
C ALA A 45 10.74 -6.31 14.58
N ALA A 46 10.86 -6.89 13.38
CA ALA A 46 10.35 -6.30 12.14
C ALA A 46 8.80 -6.34 12.09
N HIS A 47 8.15 -6.99 13.06
CA HIS A 47 6.68 -7.10 13.15
C HIS A 47 6.03 -5.95 13.94
N GLN A 48 6.81 -5.02 14.52
CA GLN A 48 6.29 -3.83 15.20
C GLN A 48 6.36 -2.60 14.29
N THR A 49 5.20 -2.09 13.88
CA THR A 49 5.14 -0.82 13.14
C THR A 49 5.24 0.36 14.11
N ASN A 50 6.36 1.09 14.13
CA ASN A 50 6.49 2.34 14.88
C ASN A 50 6.18 3.56 14.01
N PHE A 51 5.21 4.36 14.44
CA PHE A 51 4.77 5.58 13.76
C PHE A 51 5.10 6.88 14.51
N GLU A 52 5.79 6.82 15.66
CA GLU A 52 6.11 8.00 16.49
C GLU A 52 6.76 9.13 15.68
N ASP A 53 7.65 8.78 14.74
CA ASP A 53 8.34 9.74 13.86
C ASP A 53 7.86 9.70 12.40
N LEU A 54 6.67 9.15 12.12
CA LEU A 54 6.18 9.01 10.75
C LEU A 54 6.07 10.37 10.05
N GLU A 55 5.55 11.38 10.74
CA GLU A 55 5.37 12.71 10.17
C GLU A 55 6.71 13.35 9.77
N SER A 56 7.70 13.30 10.66
CA SER A 56 9.03 13.85 10.41
C SER A 56 9.73 13.17 9.22
N ARG A 57 9.65 11.84 9.14
CA ARG A 57 10.20 11.06 8.02
C ARG A 57 9.46 11.35 6.71
N LEU A 58 8.14 11.48 6.75
CA LEU A 58 7.32 11.82 5.59
C LEU A 58 7.64 13.22 5.06
N VAL A 59 7.78 14.22 5.95
CA VAL A 59 8.21 15.57 5.57
C VAL A 59 9.59 15.53 4.92
N THR A 60 10.55 14.81 5.51
CA THR A 60 11.90 14.68 4.96
C THR A 60 11.89 14.04 3.57
N TYR A 61 11.15 12.94 3.41
CA TYR A 61 10.96 12.28 2.13
C TYR A 61 10.37 13.22 1.07
N LEU A 62 9.30 13.95 1.42
CA LEU A 62 8.63 14.85 0.50
C LEU A 62 9.52 16.03 0.11
N LYS A 63 10.29 16.60 1.04
CA LYS A 63 11.24 17.69 0.75
C LYS A 63 12.30 17.25 -0.25
N ASN A 64 12.86 16.07 -0.04
CA ASN A 64 13.86 15.51 -0.95
C ASN A 64 13.27 15.18 -2.32
N THR A 65 12.08 14.60 -2.35
CA THR A 65 11.42 14.16 -3.60
C THR A 65 10.91 15.33 -4.45
N THR A 66 10.44 16.40 -3.80
CA THR A 66 9.94 17.59 -4.50
C THR A 66 11.02 18.65 -4.72
N GLY A 67 12.14 18.58 -4.00
CA GLY A 67 13.16 19.63 -3.96
C GLY A 67 12.73 20.90 -3.20
N GLN A 68 11.62 20.86 -2.45
CA GLN A 68 11.00 22.05 -1.84
C GLN A 68 11.11 22.04 -0.32
N ASN A 69 12.08 22.78 0.22
CA ASN A 69 12.32 22.83 1.67
C ASN A 69 11.22 23.57 2.46
N ASP A 70 10.44 24.41 1.80
CA ASP A 70 9.39 25.24 2.37
C ASP A 70 7.98 24.63 2.24
N LEU A 71 7.87 23.37 1.77
CA LEU A 71 6.60 22.64 1.78
C LEU A 71 6.04 22.52 3.21
N GLN A 72 4.72 22.40 3.31
CA GLN A 72 4.03 22.27 4.59
C GLN A 72 3.17 21.01 4.58
N LEU A 73 3.35 20.17 5.58
CA LEU A 73 2.50 19.04 5.88
C LEU A 73 1.70 19.35 7.14
N SER A 74 0.40 19.07 7.14
CA SER A 74 -0.44 19.18 8.32
C SER A 74 -1.47 18.05 8.39
N ASP A 75 -2.12 17.93 9.55
CA ASP A 75 -3.27 17.04 9.76
C ASP A 75 -3.00 15.56 9.41
N LEU A 76 -1.80 15.05 9.72
CA LEU A 76 -1.52 13.64 9.60
C LEU A 76 -2.42 12.84 10.55
N LYS A 77 -3.33 12.04 9.98
CA LYS A 77 -4.33 11.27 10.71
C LYS A 77 -4.35 9.85 10.20
N ARG A 78 -4.24 8.88 11.10
CA ARG A 78 -4.44 7.46 10.77
C ARG A 78 -5.92 7.22 10.48
N LEU A 79 -6.22 6.55 9.38
CA LEU A 79 -7.57 6.09 9.08
C LEU A 79 -7.83 4.78 9.81
N THR A 80 -8.98 4.68 10.45
CA THR A 80 -9.47 3.43 11.03
C THR A 80 -10.26 2.67 9.98
N GLY A 81 -9.92 1.39 9.77
CA GLY A 81 -10.56 0.55 8.76
C GLY A 81 -9.56 0.10 7.67
N GLY A 82 -9.40 -1.22 7.54
CA GLY A 82 -8.44 -1.83 6.62
C GLY A 82 -7.51 -2.79 7.35
N ALA A 83 -7.92 -4.05 7.51
CA ALA A 83 -7.11 -5.07 8.18
C ALA A 83 -5.81 -5.44 7.44
N SER A 84 -5.66 -5.04 6.16
CA SER A 84 -4.55 -5.46 5.30
C SER A 84 -3.42 -4.42 5.16
N LYS A 85 -3.70 -3.13 5.38
CA LYS A 85 -2.79 -2.01 5.09
C LYS A 85 -2.93 -0.86 6.07
N GLU A 86 -1.83 -0.17 6.31
CA GLU A 86 -1.79 1.02 7.14
C GLU A 86 -2.08 2.24 6.27
N GLN A 87 -3.06 3.05 6.69
CA GLN A 87 -3.53 4.19 5.91
C GLN A 87 -3.57 5.45 6.75
N PHE A 88 -3.06 6.53 6.17
CA PHE A 88 -3.06 7.85 6.77
C PHE A 88 -3.53 8.88 5.76
N THR A 89 -4.12 9.96 6.23
CA THR A 89 -4.40 11.15 5.43
C THR A 89 -3.62 12.32 5.97
N PHE A 90 -3.25 13.26 5.10
CA PHE A 90 -2.60 14.51 5.48
C PHE A 90 -2.92 15.59 4.44
N MET A 91 -2.73 16.83 4.81
CA MET A 91 -2.73 17.96 3.89
C MET A 91 -1.28 18.26 3.51
N LEU A 92 -1.01 18.44 2.21
CA LEU A 92 0.28 18.87 1.72
C LEU A 92 0.11 20.17 0.95
N THR A 93 0.93 21.17 1.28
CA THR A 93 1.03 22.43 0.54
C THR A 93 2.40 22.55 -0.09
N TRP A 94 2.46 22.62 -1.41
CA TRP A 94 3.70 22.69 -2.19
C TRP A 94 3.47 23.37 -3.55
N ASN A 95 4.54 23.81 -4.19
CA ASN A 95 4.49 24.37 -5.54
C ASN A 95 4.34 23.23 -6.55
N GLN A 96 3.32 23.30 -7.41
CA GLN A 96 3.15 22.40 -8.55
C GLN A 96 4.14 22.76 -9.65
N ASP A 97 4.28 21.88 -10.65
CA ASP A 97 5.12 22.14 -11.83
C ASP A 97 4.67 23.39 -12.63
N SER A 98 3.40 23.80 -12.49
CA SER A 98 2.87 25.04 -13.04
C SER A 98 3.38 26.32 -12.35
N GLY A 99 4.08 26.19 -11.21
CA GLY A 99 4.52 27.30 -10.36
C GLY A 99 3.47 27.78 -9.35
N GLU A 100 2.25 27.23 -9.37
CA GLU A 100 1.21 27.53 -8.38
C GLU A 100 1.47 26.80 -7.05
N ARG A 101 1.33 27.51 -5.93
CA ARG A 101 1.34 26.89 -4.60
C ARG A 101 -0.03 26.36 -4.25
N THR A 102 -0.18 25.03 -4.16
CA THR A 102 -1.47 24.38 -3.94
C THR A 102 -1.45 23.54 -2.67
N THR A 103 -2.59 23.49 -1.98
CA THR A 103 -2.84 22.56 -0.87
C THR A 103 -3.73 21.42 -1.34
N ARG A 104 -3.29 20.16 -1.22
CA ARG A 104 -4.10 18.96 -1.54
C ARG A 104 -4.20 18.03 -0.34
N LYS A 105 -5.36 17.40 -0.16
CA LYS A 105 -5.52 16.28 0.76
C LYS A 105 -5.03 15.00 0.10
N LEU A 106 -4.09 14.32 0.74
CA LEU A 106 -3.45 13.12 0.23
C LEU A 106 -3.66 11.94 1.19
N MET A 107 -3.51 10.73 0.65
CA MET A 107 -3.48 9.48 1.39
C MET A 107 -2.08 8.89 1.30
N LEU A 108 -1.51 8.52 2.44
CA LEU A 108 -0.36 7.63 2.54
C LEU A 108 -0.86 6.21 2.81
N ARG A 109 -0.48 5.27 1.95
CA ARG A 109 -0.82 3.85 2.05
C ARG A 109 0.44 3.03 2.17
N MET A 110 0.62 2.37 3.31
CA MET A 110 1.82 1.61 3.66
C MET A 110 1.51 0.13 3.80
N ASP A 111 2.51 -0.72 3.54
CA ASP A 111 2.45 -2.10 4.01
C ASP A 111 2.47 -2.14 5.55
N PRO A 112 1.68 -3.02 6.19
CA PRO A 112 1.86 -3.33 7.59
C PRO A 112 3.13 -4.17 7.76
N SER A 113 3.60 -4.28 8.99
CA SER A 113 4.74 -5.14 9.32
C SER A 113 4.49 -6.62 8.97
N GLU A 114 3.26 -7.10 9.12
CA GLU A 114 2.82 -8.40 8.60
C GLU A 114 1.53 -8.22 7.81
N SER A 115 1.52 -8.74 6.58
CA SER A 115 0.29 -8.80 5.77
C SER A 115 -0.06 -10.24 5.42
N VAL A 116 -1.36 -10.55 5.46
CA VAL A 116 -1.86 -11.81 4.88
C VAL A 116 -1.73 -11.77 3.35
N VAL A 117 -1.92 -10.58 2.76
CA VAL A 117 -1.90 -10.35 1.31
C VAL A 117 -0.75 -9.43 0.94
N GLU A 118 0.17 -9.97 0.17
CA GLU A 118 1.31 -9.25 -0.37
C GLU A 118 0.95 -8.45 -1.61
N THR A 119 1.46 -7.23 -1.72
CA THR A 119 1.28 -6.41 -2.92
C THR A 119 2.51 -5.54 -3.11
N HIS A 120 3.13 -5.60 -4.29
CA HIS A 120 4.25 -4.73 -4.60
C HIS A 120 3.74 -3.30 -4.88
N ARG A 121 4.14 -2.31 -4.09
CA ARG A 121 3.68 -0.90 -4.22
C ARG A 121 3.87 -0.32 -5.63
N LEU A 122 5.00 -0.61 -6.28
CA LEU A 122 5.22 -0.21 -7.68
C LEU A 122 4.16 -0.79 -8.64
N ARG A 123 3.78 -2.07 -8.48
CA ARG A 123 2.79 -2.72 -9.36
C ARG A 123 1.39 -2.14 -9.12
N GLU A 124 1.03 -1.89 -7.86
CA GLU A 124 -0.22 -1.19 -7.53
C GLU A 124 -0.26 0.21 -8.15
N ALA A 125 0.83 0.99 -8.01
CA ALA A 125 0.94 2.31 -8.61
C ALA A 125 0.84 2.27 -10.15
N GLN A 126 1.45 1.27 -10.80
CA GLN A 126 1.36 1.09 -12.25
C GLN A 126 -0.06 0.79 -12.71
N VAL A 127 -0.78 -0.08 -11.99
CA VAL A 127 -2.19 -0.39 -12.29
C VAL A 127 -3.06 0.86 -12.10
N LEU A 128 -2.91 1.59 -10.99
CA LEU A 128 -3.64 2.83 -10.74
C LEU A 128 -3.37 3.88 -11.82
N ARG A 129 -2.12 4.03 -12.25
CA ARG A 129 -1.75 4.93 -13.36
C ARG A 129 -2.33 4.49 -14.70
N ALA A 130 -2.35 3.19 -14.99
CA ALA A 130 -2.92 2.66 -16.23
C ALA A 130 -4.45 2.82 -16.28
N MET A 131 -5.12 2.80 -15.13
CA MET A 131 -6.56 2.98 -15.00
C MET A 131 -6.98 4.46 -14.88
N TRP A 132 -6.01 5.37 -14.80
CA TRP A 132 -6.28 6.80 -14.71
C TRP A 132 -7.05 7.26 -15.96
N ALA A 133 -8.14 8.00 -15.75
CA ALA A 133 -9.11 8.43 -16.77
C ALA A 133 -9.96 7.33 -17.43
N GLU A 134 -9.68 6.04 -17.18
CA GLU A 134 -10.53 4.93 -17.64
C GLU A 134 -11.63 4.61 -16.61
N VAL A 135 -11.26 4.62 -15.33
CA VAL A 135 -12.18 4.41 -14.20
C VAL A 135 -11.84 5.38 -13.05
N PRO A 136 -12.77 5.64 -12.11
CA PRO A 136 -12.49 6.48 -10.95
C PRO A 136 -11.46 5.83 -10.01
N VAL A 137 -10.19 6.18 -10.20
CA VAL A 137 -9.07 5.76 -9.34
C VAL A 137 -8.34 6.99 -8.77
N PRO A 138 -7.71 6.88 -7.59
CA PRO A 138 -6.95 7.98 -7.03
C PRO A 138 -5.67 8.26 -7.85
N GLU A 139 -5.35 9.54 -8.00
CA GLU A 139 -4.13 10.00 -8.66
C GLU A 139 -2.90 9.55 -7.85
N VAL A 140 -1.95 8.86 -8.46
CA VAL A 140 -0.72 8.45 -7.78
C VAL A 140 0.36 9.52 -7.96
N PHE A 141 0.77 10.14 -6.85
CA PHE A 141 1.82 11.15 -6.84
C PHE A 141 3.20 10.50 -6.68
N TRP A 142 3.36 9.71 -5.63
CA TRP A 142 4.65 9.11 -5.28
C TRP A 142 4.49 7.65 -4.90
N VAL A 143 5.51 6.85 -5.18
CA VAL A 143 5.56 5.44 -4.83
C VAL A 143 6.98 5.08 -4.45
N GLU A 144 7.11 4.34 -3.36
CA GLU A 144 8.37 3.85 -2.86
C GLU A 144 8.24 2.36 -2.53
N HIS A 145 9.12 1.54 -3.11
CA HIS A 145 9.06 0.09 -2.95
C HIS A 145 10.04 -0.44 -1.91
N SER A 146 11.00 0.39 -1.48
CA SER A 146 11.90 0.11 -0.37
C SER A 146 11.27 0.47 0.98
N ASP A 147 11.89 -0.02 2.05
CA ASP A 147 11.57 0.35 3.44
C ASP A 147 12.46 1.49 3.97
N GLU A 148 13.39 2.00 3.17
CA GLU A 148 14.43 2.95 3.58
C GLU A 148 13.86 4.24 4.21
N PHE A 149 12.81 4.79 3.60
CA PHE A 149 12.32 6.12 3.97
C PHE A 149 11.33 6.09 5.15
N LEU A 150 10.31 5.24 5.07
CA LEU A 150 9.22 5.21 6.06
C LEU A 150 9.17 3.90 6.86
N GLY A 151 10.19 3.04 6.74
CA GLY A 151 10.25 1.73 7.41
C GLY A 151 9.44 0.64 6.71
N HIS A 152 8.55 1.02 5.79
CA HIS A 152 7.79 0.10 4.96
C HIS A 152 7.58 0.73 3.57
N PRO A 153 7.42 -0.09 2.52
CA PRO A 153 6.99 0.39 1.22
C PRO A 153 5.64 1.10 1.30
N PHE A 154 5.50 2.14 0.48
CA PHE A 154 4.31 2.95 0.48
C PHE A 154 3.99 3.54 -0.89
N LEU A 155 2.77 4.06 -1.01
CA LEU A 155 2.39 4.98 -2.07
C LEU A 155 1.65 6.17 -1.47
N ILE A 156 1.78 7.32 -2.12
CA ILE A 156 1.03 8.53 -1.82
C ILE A 156 0.14 8.82 -3.01
N ALA A 157 -1.16 8.96 -2.74
CA ALA A 157 -2.16 9.20 -3.75
C ALA A 157 -3.13 10.31 -3.32
N GLY A 158 -3.89 10.86 -4.27
CA GLY A 158 -4.96 11.80 -3.99
C GLY A 158 -6.02 11.19 -3.08
N PHE A 159 -6.47 11.93 -2.07
CA PHE A 159 -7.57 11.47 -1.24
C PHE A 159 -8.91 11.67 -1.98
N VAL A 160 -9.60 10.57 -2.29
CA VAL A 160 -10.93 10.61 -2.90
C VAL A 160 -11.97 10.68 -1.78
N VAL A 161 -12.77 11.74 -1.77
CA VAL A 161 -13.87 11.91 -0.81
C VAL A 161 -15.08 11.09 -1.29
N GLY A 162 -15.67 10.32 -0.39
CA GLY A 162 -16.88 9.55 -0.67
C GLY A 162 -17.28 8.65 0.49
N THR A 163 -18.32 7.84 0.26
CA THR A 163 -18.81 6.84 1.22
C THR A 163 -18.42 5.45 0.71
N VAL A 164 -17.83 4.62 1.58
CA VAL A 164 -17.32 3.28 1.21
C VAL A 164 -18.45 2.24 1.15
N GLN A 165 -19.52 2.45 1.91
CA GLN A 165 -20.68 1.57 1.97
C GLN A 165 -21.91 2.33 1.43
N PRO A 166 -22.67 1.77 0.48
CA PRO A 166 -23.97 2.31 0.11
C PRO A 166 -24.90 2.41 1.33
N ASP A 167 -25.81 3.38 1.37
CA ASP A 167 -26.72 3.59 2.50
C ASP A 167 -27.62 2.36 2.80
N ASP A 168 -27.82 1.49 1.80
CA ASP A 168 -28.58 0.25 1.84
C ASP A 168 -27.71 -1.02 1.88
N GLY A 169 -26.38 -0.89 1.85
CA GLY A 169 -25.46 -2.01 1.87
C GLY A 169 -25.41 -2.66 3.26
N GLY A 170 -25.53 -4.00 3.33
CA GLY A 170 -25.25 -4.73 4.58
C GLY A 170 -23.80 -4.56 5.05
N LYS A 171 -23.48 -5.06 6.26
CA LYS A 171 -22.10 -5.01 6.79
C LYS A 171 -21.12 -5.66 5.79
N VAL A 172 -20.28 -4.84 5.15
CA VAL A 172 -19.21 -5.31 4.27
C VAL A 172 -18.11 -5.90 5.14
N THR A 173 -18.30 -7.16 5.56
CA THR A 173 -17.17 -7.97 6.02
C THR A 173 -16.33 -8.26 4.78
N GLY A 174 -15.00 -8.16 4.85
CA GLY A 174 -14.08 -8.42 3.72
C GLY A 174 -14.10 -9.86 3.18
N LEU A 175 -15.18 -10.60 3.39
CA LEU A 175 -15.48 -11.93 2.88
C LEU A 175 -16.71 -11.81 1.96
N GLY A 176 -16.45 -11.65 0.66
CA GLY A 176 -17.47 -11.63 -0.38
C GLY A 176 -18.10 -10.24 -0.58
N MET A 177 -17.83 -9.63 -1.73
CA MET A 177 -18.65 -8.52 -2.23
C MET A 177 -19.94 -9.11 -2.80
N SER A 178 -20.97 -9.26 -1.97
CA SER A 178 -22.32 -9.55 -2.45
C SER A 178 -23.00 -8.24 -2.79
N PHE A 179 -23.09 -7.92 -4.08
CA PHE A 179 -23.92 -6.82 -4.56
C PHE A 179 -25.40 -7.25 -4.55
N GLU A 180 -26.32 -6.35 -4.22
CA GLU A 180 -27.75 -6.61 -4.34
C GLU A 180 -28.15 -6.87 -5.80
N PRO A 181 -29.24 -7.64 -6.08
CA PRO A 181 -29.64 -8.01 -7.44
C PRO A 181 -29.77 -6.82 -8.40
N GLU A 182 -30.24 -5.68 -7.90
CA GLU A 182 -30.44 -4.45 -8.68
C GLU A 182 -29.10 -3.80 -9.08
N LEU A 183 -28.15 -3.72 -8.14
CA LEU A 183 -26.78 -3.27 -8.44
C LEU A 183 -26.08 -4.22 -9.41
N ARG A 184 -26.24 -5.54 -9.22
CA ARG A 184 -25.69 -6.54 -10.16
C ARG A 184 -26.25 -6.38 -11.57
N ALA A 185 -27.56 -6.20 -11.70
CA ALA A 185 -28.21 -6.01 -12.99
C ALA A 185 -27.70 -4.77 -13.72
N THR A 186 -27.34 -3.72 -12.98
CA THR A 186 -26.81 -2.46 -13.53
C THR A 186 -25.32 -2.55 -13.87
N LEU A 187 -24.53 -3.26 -13.06
CA LEU A 187 -23.09 -3.43 -13.26
C LEU A 187 -22.73 -4.55 -14.26
N ARG A 188 -23.65 -5.47 -14.58
CA ARG A 188 -23.38 -6.62 -15.45
C ARG A 188 -23.03 -6.22 -16.90
N ASP A 189 -23.59 -5.11 -17.38
CA ASP A 189 -23.54 -4.77 -18.82
C ASP A 189 -22.21 -4.06 -19.21
N GLN A 190 -21.30 -3.83 -18.24
CA GLN A 190 -20.01 -3.17 -18.47
C GLN A 190 -18.83 -4.10 -18.77
N PHE A 191 -19.03 -5.43 -18.85
CA PHE A 191 -18.00 -6.40 -19.28
C PHE A 191 -18.57 -7.52 -20.16
#